data_AF-D8MAN5-F1
#
_entry.id   AF-D8MAN5-F1
#
_cell.length_a   1.000
_cell.length_b   1.000
_cell.length_c   1.000
_cell.angle_alpha   90.00
_cell.angle_beta   90.00
_cell.angle_gamma   90.00
#
_symmetry.space_group_name_H-M   'P 1'
#
loop_
_entity.id
_entity.type
_entity.pdbx_description
1 polymer ?
#
loop_
_entity_poly.entity_id
_entity_poly.type
_entity_poly.pdbx_seq_one_letter_code
_entity_poly.pdbx_strand_id
1 'polypeptide(L)'
;MSRSGNKAELKIGPVQYGLIMTLMAYCYWKRVEAIFVIMTLSFGDGFAALLGSISANTKKLWWNSSKSWMGLISYIIFSAAGIIGVCWYFTEENLMYISDKNYIQNALIVSVVCGLIETLTIHNYDNVTIAVMAVLTYYYVK
;
A
#
# COMPACT_ATOMS: atom_id res chain seq x y z
N MET A 1 -0.60 -6.90 19.35
CA MET A 1 -1.59 -7.64 20.15
C MET A 1 -2.72 -8.06 19.23
N SER A 2 -3.15 -9.33 19.21
CA SER A 2 -4.40 -9.71 18.53
C SER A 2 -5.56 -9.02 19.26
N ARG A 3 -6.37 -8.25 18.53
CA ARG A 3 -7.48 -7.48 19.12
C ARG A 3 -8.74 -8.33 19.32
N SER A 4 -8.88 -9.42 18.56
CA SER A 4 -9.91 -10.45 18.75
C SER A 4 -9.53 -11.49 19.83
N GLY A 5 -8.25 -11.52 20.26
CA GLY A 5 -7.71 -12.59 21.10
C GLY A 5 -7.44 -13.90 20.35
N ASN A 6 -7.78 -13.96 19.06
CA ASN A 6 -7.54 -15.11 18.22
C ASN A 6 -6.11 -15.10 17.64
N LYS A 7 -5.31 -16.10 18.00
CA LYS A 7 -3.91 -16.29 17.55
C LYS A 7 -3.78 -16.47 16.03
N ALA A 8 -4.87 -16.82 15.33
CA ALA A 8 -4.87 -16.96 13.88
C ALA A 8 -4.77 -15.61 13.13
N GLU A 9 -5.33 -14.52 13.67
CA GLU A 9 -5.25 -13.18 13.05
C GLU A 9 -3.81 -12.68 12.95
N LEU A 10 -2.99 -13.00 13.97
CA LEU A 10 -1.55 -12.68 13.99
C LEU A 10 -0.76 -13.43 12.91
N LYS A 11 -1.31 -14.51 12.35
CA LYS A 11 -0.63 -15.32 11.33
C LYS A 11 -1.11 -14.99 9.92
N ILE A 12 -2.41 -14.70 9.75
CA ILE A 12 -3.02 -14.52 8.42
C ILE A 12 -2.49 -13.26 7.73
N GLY A 13 -2.43 -12.11 8.42
CA GLY A 13 -1.95 -10.85 7.84
C GLY A 13 -0.52 -10.96 7.28
N PRO A 14 0.47 -11.40 8.08
CA PRO A 14 1.85 -11.56 7.61
C PRO A 14 2.01 -12.58 6.48
N VAL A 15 1.24 -13.68 6.50
CA VAL A 15 1.29 -14.69 5.43
C VAL A 15 0.74 -14.14 4.13
N GLN A 16 -0.41 -13.44 4.15
CA GLN A 16 -0.96 -12.77 2.97
C GLN A 16 0.02 -11.75 2.41
N TYR A 17 0.57 -10.91 3.28
CA TYR A 17 1.56 -9.90 2.90
C TYR A 17 2.79 -10.54 2.23
N GLY A 18 3.39 -11.55 2.87
CA GLY A 18 4.57 -12.25 2.34
C GLY A 18 4.30 -12.96 1.01
N LEU A 19 3.12 -13.57 0.85
CA LEU A 19 2.71 -14.20 -0.40
C LEU A 19 2.55 -13.18 -1.53
N ILE A 20 1.84 -12.07 -1.28
CA ILE A 20 1.63 -11.03 -2.30
C ILE A 20 2.97 -10.44 -2.74
N MET A 21 3.83 -10.07 -1.78
CA MET A 21 5.16 -9.52 -2.06
C MET A 21 6.00 -10.49 -2.90
N THR A 22 5.98 -11.77 -2.54
CA THR A 22 6.74 -12.81 -3.26
C THR A 22 6.19 -13.05 -4.67
N LEU A 23 4.87 -13.12 -4.83
CA LEU A 23 4.23 -13.31 -6.13
C LEU A 23 4.44 -12.11 -7.05
N MET A 24 4.32 -10.89 -6.54
CA MET A 24 4.59 -9.68 -7.31
C MET A 24 6.06 -9.59 -7.70
N ALA A 25 6.97 -9.89 -6.79
CA ALA A 25 8.40 -9.93 -7.10
C ALA A 25 8.71 -11.03 -8.13
N TYR A 26 8.19 -12.25 -7.97
CA TYR A 26 8.53 -13.37 -8.85
C TYR A 26 7.92 -13.25 -10.25
N CYS A 27 6.62 -12.94 -10.34
CA CYS A 27 5.90 -12.90 -11.61
C CYS A 27 6.07 -11.55 -12.35
N TYR A 28 6.34 -10.46 -11.63
CA TYR A 28 6.35 -9.09 -12.16
C TYR A 28 7.67 -8.33 -11.86
N TRP A 29 8.79 -9.03 -11.62
CA TRP A 29 10.10 -8.47 -11.22
C TRP A 29 10.62 -7.27 -12.03
N LYS A 30 10.23 -7.14 -13.31
CA LYS A 30 10.65 -6.04 -14.19
C LYS A 30 9.48 -5.23 -14.73
N ARG A 31 8.39 -5.17 -13.96
CA ARG A 31 7.14 -4.54 -14.36
C ARG A 31 6.75 -3.47 -13.36
N VAL A 32 6.33 -2.31 -13.86
CA VAL A 32 6.05 -1.12 -13.04
C VAL A 32 4.89 -1.43 -12.08
N GLU A 33 3.98 -2.30 -12.50
CA GLU A 33 2.89 -2.84 -11.70
C GLU A 33 3.37 -3.43 -10.36
N ALA A 34 4.52 -4.11 -10.34
CA ALA A 34 5.07 -4.69 -9.11
C ALA A 34 5.49 -3.62 -8.11
N ILE A 35 6.14 -2.55 -8.59
CA ILE A 35 6.59 -1.44 -7.75
C ILE A 35 5.39 -0.79 -7.07
N PHE A 36 4.32 -0.53 -7.83
CA PHE A 36 3.10 0.08 -7.31
C PHE A 36 2.48 -0.77 -6.20
N VAL A 37 2.26 -2.07 -6.45
CA VAL A 37 1.66 -2.96 -5.44
C VAL A 37 2.56 -3.09 -4.20
N ILE A 38 3.85 -3.35 -4.41
CA ILE A 38 4.81 -3.58 -3.32
C ILE A 38 4.95 -2.34 -2.44
N MET A 39 5.09 -1.16 -3.01
CA MET A 39 5.28 0.08 -2.24
C MET A 39 4.01 0.51 -1.52
N THR A 40 2.84 0.34 -2.15
CA THR A 40 1.56 0.64 -1.51
C THR A 40 1.29 -0.27 -0.30
N LEU A 41 1.62 -1.55 -0.39
CA LEU A 41 1.54 -2.48 0.75
C LEU A 41 2.63 -2.24 1.80
N SER A 42 3.89 -2.13 1.39
CA SER A 42 5.00 -2.05 2.34
C SER A 42 5.14 -0.68 2.99
N PHE A 43 5.27 0.38 2.19
CA PHE A 43 5.44 1.74 2.67
C PHE A 43 4.10 2.33 3.12
N GLY A 44 3.02 2.14 2.36
CA GLY A 44 1.71 2.65 2.75
C GLY A 44 1.25 2.08 4.10
N ASP A 45 0.99 0.77 4.15
CA ASP A 45 0.45 0.12 5.36
C ASP A 45 1.44 0.19 6.55
N GLY A 46 2.73 -0.06 6.29
CA GLY A 46 3.76 -0.03 7.31
C GLY A 46 3.86 1.32 8.03
N PHE A 47 3.95 2.43 7.29
CA PHE A 47 4.02 3.76 7.90
C PHE A 47 2.68 4.24 8.45
N ALA A 48 1.55 3.84 7.86
CA ALA A 48 0.23 4.14 8.40
C ALA A 48 0.02 3.51 9.77
N ALA A 49 0.44 2.25 9.96
CA ALA A 49 0.40 1.57 11.25
C ALA A 49 1.35 2.23 12.26
N LEU A 50 2.58 2.55 11.86
CA LEU A 50 3.57 3.20 12.71
C LEU A 50 3.09 4.57 13.20
N LEU A 51 2.79 5.49 12.27
CA LEU A 51 2.41 6.86 12.59
C LEU A 51 0.99 6.97 13.15
N GLY A 52 0.09 6.09 12.72
CA GLY A 52 -1.26 5.98 13.28
C GLY A 52 -1.26 5.51 14.74
N SER A 53 -0.30 4.68 15.15
CA SER A 53 -0.16 4.24 16.55
C SER A 53 0.48 5.30 17.45
N ILE A 54 1.44 6.06 16.92
CA ILE A 54 2.13 7.14 17.64
C ILE A 54 1.16 8.30 17.91
N SER A 55 0.28 8.59 16.95
CA SER A 55 -0.72 9.65 17.07
C SER A 55 -2.01 9.13 17.73
N ALA A 56 -1.92 8.62 18.96
CA ALA A 56 -3.06 8.07 19.72
C ALA A 56 -4.22 9.07 19.96
N ASN A 57 -4.01 10.36 19.67
CA ASN A 57 -4.97 11.47 19.84
C ASN A 57 -5.56 12.00 18.52
N THR A 58 -5.32 11.37 17.37
CA THR A 58 -5.88 11.90 16.11
C THR A 58 -7.39 11.64 15.99
N LYS A 59 -8.09 12.55 15.29
CA LYS A 59 -9.47 12.33 14.86
C LYS A 59 -9.58 10.99 14.10
N LYS A 60 -10.45 10.13 14.59
CA LYS A 60 -10.87 8.90 13.91
C LYS A 60 -11.69 9.25 12.68
N LEU A 61 -11.73 8.35 11.70
CA LEU A 61 -12.65 8.54 10.57
C LEU A 61 -14.09 8.35 11.04
N TRP A 62 -14.97 9.25 10.62
CA TRP A 62 -16.42 9.21 10.86
C TRP A 62 -17.11 7.92 10.37
N TRP A 63 -16.57 7.25 9.34
CA TRP A 63 -17.11 5.99 8.80
C TRP A 63 -16.42 4.75 9.37
N ASN A 64 -15.23 4.89 9.97
CA ASN A 64 -14.49 3.75 10.54
C ASN A 64 -13.71 4.17 11.78
N SER A 65 -14.25 3.83 12.95
CA SER A 65 -13.66 4.18 14.25
C SER A 65 -12.37 3.42 14.59
N SER A 66 -11.99 2.44 13.76
CA SER A 66 -10.72 1.69 13.91
C SER A 66 -9.53 2.34 13.20
N LYS A 67 -9.78 3.23 12.23
CA LYS A 67 -8.76 3.93 11.43
C LYS A 67 -8.74 5.42 11.78
N SER A 68 -7.61 6.09 11.53
CA SER A 68 -7.41 7.52 11.85
C SER A 68 -7.10 8.34 10.59
N TRP A 69 -7.44 9.63 10.62
CA TRP A 69 -7.09 10.56 9.54
C TRP A 69 -5.57 10.67 9.35
N MET A 70 -4.79 10.63 10.45
CA MET A 70 -3.33 10.61 10.37
C MET A 70 -2.83 9.37 9.64
N GLY A 71 -3.38 8.19 9.96
CA GLY A 71 -3.02 6.94 9.29
C GLY A 71 -3.26 7.00 7.78
N LEU A 72 -4.40 7.54 7.34
CA LEU A 72 -4.72 7.72 5.92
C LEU A 72 -3.74 8.70 5.23
N ILE A 73 -3.46 9.85 5.85
CA ILE A 73 -2.54 10.84 5.28
C ILE A 73 -1.12 10.27 5.19
N SER A 74 -0.66 9.60 6.24
CA SER A 74 0.62 8.89 6.24
C SER A 74 0.66 7.83 5.14
N TYR A 75 -0.39 7.00 5.03
CA TYR A 75 -0.48 5.99 3.98
C TYR A 75 -0.23 6.60 2.59
N ILE A 76 -0.99 7.65 2.25
CA ILE A 76 -0.92 8.29 0.92
C ILE A 76 0.46 8.89 0.66
N ILE A 77 1.03 9.60 1.64
CA ILE A 77 2.34 10.26 1.47
C ILE A 77 3.45 9.23 1.31
N PHE A 78 3.51 8.21 2.19
CA PHE A 78 4.60 7.24 2.18
C PHE A 78 4.48 6.25 1.02
N SER A 79 3.28 5.85 0.62
CA SER A 79 3.10 5.02 -0.58
C SER A 79 3.50 5.78 -1.86
N ALA A 80 3.04 7.03 -2.03
CA ALA A 80 3.42 7.84 -3.19
C ALA A 80 4.93 8.10 -3.23
N ALA A 81 5.52 8.50 -2.09
CA ALA A 81 6.96 8.73 -1.99
C ALA A 81 7.76 7.46 -2.26
N GLY A 82 7.31 6.30 -1.77
CA GLY A 82 7.95 5.01 -2.02
C GLY A 82 7.93 4.63 -3.50
N ILE A 83 6.76 4.74 -4.15
CA ILE A 83 6.63 4.45 -5.59
C ILE A 83 7.52 5.39 -6.41
N ILE A 84 7.41 6.70 -6.17
CA ILE A 84 8.18 7.70 -6.93
C ILE A 84 9.68 7.48 -6.72
N GLY A 85 10.12 7.26 -5.48
CA GLY A 85 11.53 7.07 -5.14
C GLY A 85 12.13 5.83 -5.79
N VAL A 86 11.41 4.70 -5.78
CA VAL A 86 11.89 3.46 -6.41
C VAL A 86 11.85 3.56 -7.94
N CYS A 87 10.80 4.16 -8.50
CA CYS A 87 10.74 4.40 -9.95
C CYS A 87 11.89 5.31 -10.42
N TRP A 88 12.16 6.38 -9.68
CA TRP A 88 13.27 7.28 -9.97
C TRP A 88 14.62 6.55 -9.88
N TYR A 89 14.87 5.85 -8.77
CA TYR A 89 16.11 5.10 -8.58
C TYR A 89 16.35 4.05 -9.68
N PHE A 90 15.33 3.30 -10.08
CA PHE A 90 15.46 2.28 -11.14
C PHE A 90 15.69 2.88 -12.54
N THR A 91 15.19 4.10 -12.77
CA THR A 91 15.40 4.82 -14.02
C THR A 91 16.83 5.36 -14.11
N GLU A 92 17.33 6.01 -13.05
CA GLU A 92 18.69 6.56 -13.01
C GLU A 92 19.76 5.48 -13.16
N GLU A 93 19.60 4.35 -12.44
CA GLU A 93 20.55 3.23 -12.48
C GLU A 93 20.37 2.32 -13.71
N ASN A 94 19.45 2.65 -14.63
CA ASN A 94 19.11 1.84 -15.81
C ASN A 94 18.78 0.36 -15.50
N LEU A 95 18.28 0.08 -14.30
CA LEU A 95 17.95 -1.28 -13.84
C LEU A 95 16.67 -1.80 -14.50
N MET A 96 15.75 -0.90 -14.84
CA MET A 96 14.45 -1.24 -15.42
C MET A 96 13.92 -0.09 -16.28
N TYR A 97 13.33 -0.42 -17.42
CA TYR A 97 12.64 0.56 -18.26
C TYR A 97 11.24 0.84 -17.72
N ILE A 98 11.02 2.08 -17.26
CA ILE A 98 9.70 2.54 -16.82
C ILE A 98 8.98 3.12 -18.03
N SER A 99 8.06 2.33 -18.58
CA SER A 99 7.26 2.73 -19.75
C SER A 99 6.25 3.86 -19.45
N ASP A 100 5.95 4.10 -18.18
CA ASP A 100 4.94 5.06 -17.74
C ASP A 100 5.56 6.44 -17.54
N LYS A 101 5.27 7.36 -18.47
CA LYS A 101 5.77 8.75 -18.41
C LYS A 101 5.11 9.58 -17.30
N ASN A 102 3.92 9.17 -16.85
CA ASN A 102 3.12 9.87 -15.85
C ASN A 102 3.15 9.16 -14.50
N TYR A 103 4.17 8.34 -14.24
CA TYR A 103 4.26 7.50 -13.04
C TYR A 103 4.09 8.28 -11.73
N ILE A 104 4.47 9.57 -11.67
CA ILE A 104 4.29 10.44 -10.50
C ILE A 104 2.81 10.71 -10.24
N GLN A 105 2.05 11.11 -11.27
CA GLN A 105 0.62 11.35 -11.15
C GLN A 105 -0.11 10.03 -10.84
N ASN A 106 0.29 8.95 -11.50
CA ASN A 106 -0.31 7.64 -11.33
C ASN A 106 -0.05 7.10 -9.91
N ALA A 107 1.15 7.33 -9.37
CA ALA A 107 1.49 6.98 -7.99
C ALA A 107 0.59 7.70 -7.00
N LEU A 108 0.32 8.99 -7.17
CA LEU A 108 -0.59 9.75 -6.32
C LEU A 108 -2.02 9.20 -6.38
N ILE A 109 -2.54 8.95 -7.59
CA ILE A 109 -3.91 8.42 -7.76
C ILE A 109 -4.05 7.04 -7.11
N VAL A 110 -3.11 6.13 -7.39
CA VAL A 110 -3.12 4.77 -6.82
C VAL A 110 -3.01 4.83 -5.29
N SER A 111 -2.14 5.68 -4.75
CA SER A 111 -1.96 5.85 -3.31
C SER A 111 -3.22 6.36 -2.62
N VAL A 112 -3.92 7.33 -3.22
CA VAL A 112 -5.20 7.85 -2.70
C VAL A 112 -6.27 6.76 -2.73
N VAL A 113 -6.44 6.07 -3.85
CA VAL A 113 -7.47 5.03 -3.98
C VAL A 113 -7.20 3.88 -3.01
N CYS A 114 -5.96 3.39 -2.92
CA CYS A 114 -5.61 2.31 -2.00
C CYS A 114 -5.74 2.75 -0.54
N GLY A 115 -5.38 3.98 -0.20
CA GLY A 115 -5.60 4.53 1.14
C GLY A 115 -7.08 4.60 1.52
N LEU A 116 -7.95 4.98 0.58
CA LEU A 116 -9.40 4.97 0.81
C LEU A 116 -9.92 3.54 1.01
N ILE A 117 -9.50 2.60 0.16
CA ILE A 117 -9.86 1.18 0.27
C ILE A 117 -9.41 0.60 1.62
N GLU A 118 -8.22 0.95 2.08
CA GLU A 118 -7.69 0.58 3.39
C GLU A 118 -8.58 1.08 4.55
N THR A 119 -9.32 2.18 4.37
CA THR A 119 -10.29 2.64 5.37
C THR A 119 -11.64 1.93 5.32
N LEU A 120 -11.96 1.28 4.20
CA LEU A 120 -13.26 0.64 3.93
C LEU A 120 -13.25 -0.88 4.09
N THR A 121 -12.08 -1.50 4.02
CA THR A 121 -11.93 -2.96 3.99
C THR A 121 -12.16 -3.62 5.35
N ILE A 122 -12.58 -4.89 5.27
CA ILE A 122 -12.88 -5.72 6.44
C ILE A 122 -11.58 -6.38 6.90
N HIS A 123 -11.28 -6.20 8.18
CA HIS A 123 -10.11 -6.75 8.87
C HIS A 123 -9.83 -8.22 8.45
N ASN A 124 -8.56 -8.51 8.14
CA ASN A 124 -7.99 -9.76 7.58
C ASN A 124 -8.01 -9.90 6.05
N TYR A 125 -8.66 -9.02 5.30
CA TYR A 125 -8.59 -9.03 3.83
C TYR A 125 -7.90 -7.80 3.24
N ASP A 126 -7.65 -6.77 4.06
CA ASP A 126 -7.02 -5.47 3.74
C ASP A 126 -5.89 -5.62 2.72
N ASN A 127 -4.87 -6.43 3.00
CA ASN A 127 -3.71 -6.65 2.11
C ASN A 127 -4.07 -7.14 0.71
N VAL A 128 -5.00 -8.11 0.61
CA VAL A 128 -5.43 -8.67 -0.68
C VAL A 128 -6.22 -7.62 -1.46
N THR A 129 -7.13 -6.92 -0.79
CA THR A 129 -7.92 -5.85 -1.42
C THR A 129 -7.04 -4.68 -1.88
N ILE A 130 -6.06 -4.26 -1.08
CA ILE A 130 -5.09 -3.24 -1.50
C ILE A 130 -4.33 -3.71 -2.73
N ALA A 131 -3.81 -4.94 -2.73
CA ALA A 131 -3.05 -5.47 -3.86
C ALA A 131 -3.87 -5.45 -5.16
N VAL A 132 -5.10 -5.96 -5.09
CA VAL A 132 -6.02 -6.00 -6.23
C VAL A 132 -6.38 -4.58 -6.69
N MET A 133 -6.69 -3.68 -5.75
CA MET A 133 -7.05 -2.29 -6.08
C MET A 133 -5.87 -1.49 -6.61
N ALA A 134 -4.65 -1.75 -6.17
CA ALA A 134 -3.44 -1.13 -6.70
C ALA A 134 -3.24 -1.53 -8.17
N VAL A 135 -3.37 -2.82 -8.50
CA VAL A 135 -3.27 -3.31 -9.89
C VAL A 135 -4.40 -2.73 -10.75
N LEU A 136 -5.65 -2.80 -10.29
CA LEU A 136 -6.80 -2.30 -11.04
C LEU A 136 -6.68 -0.79 -11.28
N THR A 137 -6.39 -0.01 -10.23
CA THR A 137 -6.27 1.44 -10.36
C THR A 137 -5.12 1.81 -11.28
N TYR A 138 -3.97 1.16 -11.14
CA TYR A 138 -2.84 1.40 -12.04
C TYR A 138 -3.18 1.06 -13.50
N TYR A 139 -3.88 -0.04 -13.73
CA TYR A 139 -4.32 -0.44 -15.07
C TYR A 139 -5.26 0.57 -15.73
N TYR A 140 -6.15 1.21 -14.95
CA TYR A 140 -7.07 2.22 -15.48
C TYR A 140 -6.44 3.58 -15.74
N VAL A 141 -5.33 3.90 -15.06
CA VAL A 141 -4.70 5.22 -15.09
C VAL A 141 -3.50 5.26 -16.07
N LYS A 142 -2.92 4.10 -16.39
CA LYS A 142 -1.86 3.92 -17.39
C LYS A 142 -2.36 4.13 -18.82
#